data_AF-A0A537JBD1-F1
#
_entry.id   AF-A0A537JBD1-F1
#
_cell.length_a   1.000
_cell.length_b   1.000
_cell.length_c   1.000
_cell.angle_alpha   90.00
_cell.angle_beta   90.00
_cell.angle_gamma   90.00
#
_symmetry.space_group_name_H-M   'P 1'
#
loop_
_entity.id
_entity.type
_entity.pdbx_description
1 polymer ?
#
loop_
_entity_poly.entity_id
_entity_poly.type
_entity_poly.pdbx_seq_one_letter_code
_entity_poly.pdbx_strand_id
1 'polypeptide(L)'
;MTNRVEALSMAWGVGRVLRQEGWDGEVLAVHPHSCYLVDEDGAVYAVVQESLGNGPLNLVIPAVVSQPFQGLSPGGTITSTGDTLLFGDTLEVGMANAQLWDPKSYLALDHDPDGLRRAVETVTQAATTASPEGSLARLLPYLQEEDLPAPLQKAAHLPRSHALMGGLAESLARRNRRGLKVVTSSMAGLGPGLTPAC
;
A
#
# COMPACT_ATOMS: atom_id res chain seq x y z
N MET A 1 -3.02 -5.13 30.78
CA MET A 1 -3.24 -6.43 30.10
C MET A 1 -2.83 -6.24 28.67
N THR A 2 -1.76 -6.90 28.26
CA THR A 2 -1.27 -6.85 26.88
C THR A 2 -2.21 -7.69 26.01
N ASN A 3 -2.76 -7.10 24.95
CA ASN A 3 -3.65 -7.81 24.06
C ASN A 3 -2.80 -8.65 23.09
N ARG A 4 -3.09 -9.93 22.93
CA ARG A 4 -2.33 -10.81 22.02
C ARG A 4 -3.22 -11.25 20.86
N VAL A 5 -2.70 -11.13 19.65
CA VAL A 5 -3.35 -11.58 18.42
C VAL A 5 -2.38 -12.38 17.57
N GLU A 6 -2.86 -13.43 16.92
CA GLU A 6 -2.05 -14.21 15.98
C GLU A 6 -2.34 -13.75 14.55
N ALA A 7 -1.28 -13.45 13.79
CA ALA A 7 -1.41 -13.04 12.41
C ALA A 7 -1.86 -14.20 11.52
N LEU A 8 -2.76 -13.90 10.59
CA LEU A 8 -3.27 -14.85 9.60
C LEU A 8 -2.26 -15.05 8.47
N SER A 9 -1.73 -13.94 7.94
CA SER A 9 -0.82 -13.95 6.81
C SER A 9 0.13 -12.77 6.84
N MET A 10 1.21 -12.86 6.08
CA MET A 10 2.14 -11.75 5.88
C MET A 10 2.79 -11.81 4.50
N ALA A 11 3.07 -10.67 3.90
CA ALA A 11 3.88 -10.65 2.69
C ALA A 11 5.25 -11.27 2.95
N TRP A 12 5.75 -12.07 1.99
CA TRP A 12 7.06 -12.72 2.12
C TRP A 12 8.19 -11.74 2.45
N GLY A 13 8.18 -10.55 1.83
CA GLY A 13 9.16 -9.50 2.09
C GLY A 13 9.10 -8.95 3.51
N VAL A 14 7.88 -8.77 4.05
CA VAL A 14 7.64 -8.35 5.43
C VAL A 14 8.15 -9.41 6.40
N GLY A 15 7.79 -10.68 6.16
CA GLY A 15 8.21 -11.79 7.03
C GLY A 15 9.73 -11.97 7.06
N ARG A 16 10.44 -11.69 5.97
CA ARG A 16 11.91 -11.76 5.93
C ARG A 16 12.59 -10.70 6.81
N VAL A 17 11.93 -9.56 7.01
CA VAL A 17 12.47 -8.46 7.81
C VAL A 17 11.97 -8.54 9.24
N LEU A 18 10.65 -8.52 9.44
CA LEU A 18 10.05 -8.46 10.77
C LEU A 18 10.30 -9.73 11.59
N ARG A 19 10.63 -10.89 10.99
CA ARG A 19 11.02 -12.08 11.77
C ARG A 19 12.50 -12.14 12.14
N GLN A 20 13.28 -11.09 11.87
CA GLN A 20 14.64 -11.01 12.39
C GLN A 20 14.58 -10.70 13.88
N GLU A 21 15.23 -11.54 14.69
CA GLU A 21 15.38 -11.27 16.12
C GLU A 21 16.12 -9.95 16.32
N GLY A 22 15.54 -9.07 17.14
CA GLY A 22 16.12 -7.76 17.42
C GLY A 22 15.79 -6.69 16.38
N TRP A 23 14.93 -6.97 15.38
CA TRP A 23 14.37 -5.90 14.55
C TRP A 23 13.62 -4.89 15.43
N ASP A 24 13.85 -3.62 15.17
CA ASP A 24 13.25 -2.50 15.85
C ASP A 24 12.67 -1.48 14.87
N GLY A 25 11.67 -0.75 15.33
CA GLY A 25 11.03 0.31 14.57
C GLY A 25 10.05 1.10 15.40
N GLU A 26 9.31 1.96 14.74
CA GLU A 26 8.35 2.86 15.38
C GLU A 26 7.00 2.83 14.66
N VAL A 27 5.94 3.12 15.41
CA VAL A 27 4.62 3.38 14.84
C VAL A 27 4.69 4.69 14.04
N LEU A 28 4.51 4.58 12.73
CA LEU A 28 4.43 5.74 11.84
C LEU A 28 3.04 6.39 11.90
N ALA A 29 1.98 5.58 11.82
CA ALA A 29 0.60 6.06 11.81
C ALA A 29 -0.37 4.98 12.29
N VAL A 30 -1.47 5.41 12.92
CA VAL A 30 -2.52 4.52 13.42
C VAL A 30 -3.87 4.91 12.85
N HIS A 31 -4.62 3.91 12.38
CA HIS A 31 -5.96 4.01 11.84
C HIS A 31 -6.85 2.92 12.45
N PRO A 32 -8.19 2.98 12.30
CA PRO A 32 -9.10 2.00 12.91
C PRO A 32 -8.80 0.54 12.54
N HIS A 33 -8.37 0.30 11.30
CA HIS A 33 -8.15 -1.04 10.76
C HIS A 33 -6.71 -1.29 10.30
N SER A 34 -5.79 -0.35 10.53
CA SER A 34 -4.38 -0.50 10.18
C SER A 34 -3.44 0.30 11.07
N CYS A 35 -2.24 -0.21 11.27
CA CYS A 35 -1.13 0.44 11.95
C CYS A 35 0.10 0.35 11.04
N TYR A 36 0.68 1.49 10.70
CA TYR A 36 1.87 1.58 9.87
C TYR A 36 3.10 1.70 10.75
N LEU A 37 4.15 0.97 10.37
CA LEU A 37 5.42 0.88 11.06
C LEU A 37 6.52 1.42 10.15
N VAL A 38 7.58 1.95 10.74
CA VAL A 38 8.77 2.38 10.02
C VAL A 38 10.03 1.93 10.77
N ASP A 39 11.05 1.47 10.05
CA ASP A 39 12.37 1.18 10.62
C ASP A 39 13.34 2.36 10.46
N GLU A 40 14.58 2.21 10.97
CA GLU A 40 15.62 3.25 10.90
C GLU A 40 16.00 3.67 9.48
N ASP A 41 15.86 2.76 8.51
CA ASP A 41 16.13 3.01 7.09
C ASP A 41 14.94 3.70 6.39
N GLY A 42 13.84 3.93 7.10
CA GLY A 42 12.63 4.54 6.58
C GLY A 42 11.75 3.58 5.76
N ALA A 43 11.99 2.26 5.82
CA ALA A 43 11.14 1.29 5.17
C ALA A 43 9.84 1.10 5.96
N VAL A 44 8.72 1.04 5.22
CA VAL A 44 7.37 1.04 5.80
C VAL A 44 6.75 -0.35 5.73
N TYR A 45 6.12 -0.74 6.83
CA TYR A 45 5.35 -1.97 6.99
C TYR A 45 3.95 -1.63 7.51
N ALA A 46 2.98 -2.55 7.38
CA ALA A 46 1.63 -2.34 7.86
C ALA A 46 1.10 -3.57 8.58
N VAL A 47 0.63 -3.41 9.81
CA VAL A 47 -0.26 -4.39 10.44
C VAL A 47 -1.69 -3.99 10.13
N VAL A 48 -2.44 -4.87 9.48
CA VAL A 48 -3.79 -4.57 8.95
C VAL A 48 -4.79 -5.62 9.39
N GLN A 49 -6.04 -5.21 9.59
CA GLN A 49 -7.11 -6.19 9.77
C GLN A 49 -7.46 -6.90 8.46
N GLU A 50 -7.94 -8.13 8.58
CA GLU A 50 -8.35 -9.02 7.49
C GLU A 50 -9.25 -8.35 6.44
N SER A 51 -10.10 -7.39 6.85
CA SER A 51 -10.96 -6.62 5.94
C SER A 51 -10.21 -5.79 4.89
N LEU A 52 -8.94 -5.43 5.16
CA LEU A 52 -8.06 -4.74 4.21
C LEU A 52 -7.27 -5.71 3.31
N GLY A 53 -7.19 -6.99 3.71
CA GLY A 53 -6.60 -8.06 2.93
C GLY A 53 -5.07 -8.05 2.84
N ASN A 54 -4.57 -8.99 2.04
CA ASN A 54 -3.14 -9.11 1.77
C ASN A 54 -2.64 -7.98 0.88
N GLY A 55 -1.40 -7.55 1.12
CA GLY A 55 -0.72 -6.51 0.38
C GLY A 55 0.80 -6.62 0.55
N PRO A 56 1.60 -6.00 -0.32
CA PRO A 56 3.06 -6.19 -0.35
C PRO A 56 3.78 -5.75 0.93
N LEU A 57 3.14 -4.91 1.75
CA LEU A 57 3.66 -4.40 3.01
C LEU A 57 2.92 -4.96 4.24
N ASN A 58 1.96 -5.86 4.02
CA ASN A 58 0.97 -6.20 5.04
C ASN A 58 1.39 -7.41 5.88
N LEU A 59 1.17 -7.29 7.18
CA LEU A 59 0.95 -8.34 8.17
C LEU A 59 -0.53 -8.31 8.55
N VAL A 60 -1.27 -9.37 8.25
CA VAL A 60 -2.73 -9.40 8.38
C VAL A 60 -3.13 -10.07 9.69
N ILE A 61 -3.98 -9.39 10.47
CA ILE A 61 -4.56 -9.91 11.72
C ILE A 61 -6.09 -10.13 11.60
N PRO A 62 -6.68 -11.06 12.37
CA PRO A 62 -8.10 -11.38 12.30
C PRO A 62 -9.04 -10.19 12.53
N ALA A 63 -10.15 -10.15 11.79
CA ALA A 63 -11.20 -9.13 11.99
C ALA A 63 -12.00 -9.30 13.30
N VAL A 64 -11.96 -10.48 13.94
CA VAL A 64 -12.65 -10.73 15.22
C VAL A 64 -12.11 -9.86 16.36
N VAL A 65 -10.92 -9.30 16.22
CA VAL A 65 -10.35 -8.38 17.20
C VAL A 65 -10.95 -6.98 17.01
N SER A 66 -11.77 -6.55 17.96
CA SER A 66 -12.31 -5.19 17.96
C SER A 66 -11.22 -4.19 18.35
N GLN A 67 -11.02 -3.15 17.53
CA GLN A 67 -10.09 -2.04 17.76
C GLN A 67 -8.67 -2.49 18.20
N PRO A 68 -7.96 -3.32 17.42
CA PRO A 68 -6.69 -3.92 17.81
C PRO A 68 -5.59 -2.90 18.11
N PHE A 69 -5.68 -1.71 17.51
CA PHE A 69 -4.68 -0.65 17.62
C PHE A 69 -5.05 0.43 18.63
N GLN A 70 -6.10 0.22 19.44
CA GLN A 70 -6.49 1.17 20.48
C GLN A 70 -5.35 1.32 21.50
N GLY A 71 -4.98 2.56 21.80
CA GLY A 71 -3.89 2.88 22.73
C GLY A 71 -2.52 3.00 22.09
N LEU A 72 -2.36 2.61 20.80
CA LEU A 72 -1.15 2.89 20.05
C LEU A 72 -1.12 4.36 19.61
N SER A 73 0.09 4.93 19.56
CA SER A 73 0.32 6.31 19.12
C SER A 73 1.53 6.37 18.20
N PRO A 74 1.56 7.29 17.21
CA PRO A 74 2.76 7.56 16.42
C PRO A 74 3.99 7.83 17.30
N GLY A 75 5.15 7.31 16.89
CA GLY A 75 6.41 7.32 17.65
C GLY A 75 6.52 6.23 18.71
N GLY A 76 5.50 5.37 18.88
CA GLY A 76 5.59 4.23 19.80
C GLY A 76 6.60 3.19 19.30
N THR A 77 7.50 2.74 20.18
CA THR A 77 8.52 1.74 19.84
C THR A 77 7.91 0.37 19.61
N ILE A 78 8.45 -0.33 18.61
CA ILE A 78 8.11 -1.70 18.25
C ILE A 78 9.39 -2.53 18.23
N THR A 79 9.32 -3.74 18.75
CA THR A 79 10.43 -4.69 18.69
C THR A 79 9.94 -6.05 18.21
N SER A 80 10.82 -6.81 17.58
CA SER A 80 10.55 -8.19 17.18
C SER A 80 11.41 -9.19 17.93
N THR A 81 10.78 -10.26 18.39
CA THR A 81 11.45 -11.45 18.93
C THR A 81 11.61 -12.54 17.85
N GLY A 82 11.48 -12.18 16.57
CA GLY A 82 11.43 -13.11 15.45
C GLY A 82 10.04 -13.73 15.25
N ASP A 83 9.45 -14.29 16.29
CA ASP A 83 8.12 -14.91 16.23
C ASP A 83 6.98 -14.02 16.71
N THR A 84 7.27 -12.92 17.39
CA THR A 84 6.26 -11.99 17.91
C THR A 84 6.72 -10.55 17.70
N LEU A 85 5.79 -9.71 17.24
CA LEU A 85 5.98 -8.27 17.15
C LEU A 85 5.34 -7.61 18.38
N LEU A 86 6.14 -6.86 19.13
CA LEU A 86 5.77 -6.27 20.42
C LEU A 86 5.57 -4.76 20.25
N PHE A 87 4.38 -4.27 20.58
CA PHE A 87 4.01 -2.85 20.58
C PHE A 87 4.00 -2.33 22.02
N GLY A 88 5.20 -2.20 22.61
CA GLY A 88 5.37 -1.97 24.04
C GLY A 88 4.54 -2.96 24.87
N ASP A 89 3.79 -2.45 25.84
CA ASP A 89 2.94 -3.27 26.71
C ASP A 89 1.48 -3.40 26.22
N THR A 90 1.15 -2.84 25.04
CA THR A 90 -0.24 -2.69 24.58
C THR A 90 -0.70 -3.86 23.73
N LEU A 91 0.10 -4.27 22.74
CA LEU A 91 -0.28 -5.28 21.76
C LEU A 91 0.91 -6.20 21.43
N GLU A 92 0.62 -7.49 21.33
CA GLU A 92 1.51 -8.51 20.79
C GLU A 92 0.88 -9.12 19.54
N VAL A 93 1.65 -9.19 18.46
CA VAL A 93 1.25 -9.86 17.22
C VAL A 93 2.13 -11.08 17.01
N GLY A 94 1.58 -12.27 17.25
CA GLY A 94 2.23 -13.54 16.94
C GLY A 94 2.34 -13.75 15.44
N MET A 95 3.53 -14.12 14.98
CA MET A 95 3.91 -14.23 13.57
C MET A 95 4.31 -15.65 13.17
N ALA A 96 4.59 -16.55 14.12
CA ALA A 96 5.13 -17.89 13.86
C ALA A 96 4.29 -18.69 12.84
N ASN A 97 2.96 -18.65 12.98
CA ASN A 97 2.04 -19.44 12.15
C ASN A 97 1.45 -18.66 10.97
N ALA A 98 1.86 -17.40 10.77
CA ALA A 98 1.30 -16.58 9.70
C ALA A 98 1.67 -17.15 8.33
N GLN A 99 0.66 -17.35 7.48
CA GLN A 99 0.84 -17.82 6.12
C GLN A 99 1.62 -16.79 5.30
N LEU A 100 2.69 -17.22 4.63
CA LEU A 100 3.42 -16.35 3.72
C LEU A 100 2.59 -16.12 2.45
N TRP A 101 2.28 -14.86 2.20
CA TRP A 101 1.61 -14.39 1.00
C TRP A 101 2.65 -13.92 -0.02
N ASP A 102 2.53 -14.44 -1.24
CA ASP A 102 3.33 -14.03 -2.40
C ASP A 102 2.37 -13.58 -3.51
N PRO A 103 2.44 -12.31 -3.97
CA PRO A 103 1.58 -11.80 -5.04
C PRO A 103 1.84 -12.43 -6.41
N LYS A 104 2.80 -13.35 -6.56
CA LYS A 104 3.20 -14.02 -7.82
C LYS A 104 2.08 -14.73 -8.61
N SER A 105 0.83 -14.66 -8.18
CA SER A 105 -0.33 -15.02 -8.99
C SER A 105 -0.36 -14.32 -10.36
N TYR A 106 0.36 -13.20 -10.55
CA TYR A 106 0.48 -12.59 -11.88
C TYR A 106 1.18 -13.48 -12.93
N LEU A 107 1.99 -14.46 -12.54
CA LEU A 107 2.59 -15.42 -13.47
C LEU A 107 1.54 -16.29 -14.17
N ALA A 108 0.34 -16.39 -13.59
CA ALA A 108 -0.79 -17.07 -14.21
C ALA A 108 -1.53 -16.21 -15.25
N LEU A 109 -1.24 -14.90 -15.33
CA LEU A 109 -1.96 -13.99 -16.24
C LEU A 109 -1.66 -14.23 -17.72
N ASP A 110 -0.54 -14.90 -18.03
CA ASP A 110 -0.18 -15.25 -19.40
C ASP A 110 -1.13 -16.30 -20.02
N HIS A 111 -1.95 -16.98 -19.20
CA HIS A 111 -2.85 -18.06 -19.66
C HIS A 111 -4.16 -17.55 -20.27
N ASP A 112 -4.56 -16.29 -20.03
CA ASP A 112 -5.74 -15.67 -20.67
C ASP A 112 -5.54 -14.15 -20.89
N PRO A 113 -4.78 -13.77 -21.93
CA PRO A 113 -4.54 -12.36 -22.25
C PRO A 113 -5.81 -11.56 -22.52
N ASP A 114 -6.84 -12.21 -23.09
CA ASP A 114 -8.12 -11.55 -23.38
C ASP A 114 -8.94 -11.36 -22.11
N GLY A 115 -8.92 -12.31 -21.18
CA GLY A 115 -9.49 -12.18 -19.84
C GLY A 115 -8.82 -11.06 -19.05
N LEU A 116 -7.49 -10.99 -19.08
CA LEU A 116 -6.75 -9.90 -18.46
C LEU A 116 -7.15 -8.55 -19.07
N ARG A 117 -7.21 -8.45 -20.40
CA ARG A 117 -7.65 -7.22 -21.09
C ARG A 117 -9.03 -6.78 -20.62
N ARG A 118 -10.01 -7.68 -20.63
CA ARG A 118 -11.38 -7.38 -20.14
C ARG A 118 -11.40 -6.96 -18.67
N ALA A 119 -10.60 -7.61 -17.82
CA ALA A 119 -10.51 -7.26 -16.41
C ALA A 119 -9.92 -5.86 -16.21
N VAL A 120 -8.84 -5.52 -16.93
CA VAL A 120 -8.22 -4.19 -16.90
C VAL A 120 -9.20 -3.12 -17.42
N GLU A 121 -9.92 -3.40 -18.50
CA GLU A 121 -10.97 -2.50 -19.01
C GLU A 121 -12.06 -2.27 -17.97
N THR A 122 -12.54 -3.34 -17.33
CA THR A 122 -13.57 -3.28 -16.28
C THR A 122 -13.11 -2.45 -15.08
N VAL A 123 -11.88 -2.69 -14.58
CA VAL A 123 -11.31 -1.94 -13.46
C VAL A 123 -11.09 -0.48 -13.83
N THR A 124 -10.61 -0.19 -15.05
CA THR A 124 -10.42 1.18 -15.54
C THR A 124 -11.76 1.93 -15.61
N GLN A 125 -12.81 1.27 -16.11
CA GLN A 125 -14.14 1.86 -16.18
C GLN A 125 -14.72 2.10 -14.78
N ALA A 126 -14.59 1.14 -13.87
CA ALA A 126 -15.06 1.27 -12.50
C ALA A 126 -14.33 2.41 -11.77
N ALA A 127 -13.00 2.48 -11.91
CA ALA A 127 -12.18 3.52 -11.30
C ALA A 127 -12.54 4.92 -11.80
N THR A 128 -12.82 5.08 -13.10
CA THR A 128 -13.14 6.38 -13.71
C THR A 128 -14.58 6.85 -13.49
N THR A 129 -15.54 5.93 -13.35
CA THR A 129 -16.96 6.27 -13.21
C THR A 129 -17.32 6.76 -11.81
N ALA A 130 -16.69 6.21 -10.77
CA ALA A 130 -17.02 6.49 -9.37
C ALA A 130 -15.90 7.24 -8.61
N SER A 131 -14.90 7.77 -9.32
CA SER A 131 -13.75 8.43 -8.68
C SER A 131 -14.16 9.70 -7.92
N PRO A 132 -13.71 9.88 -6.67
CA PRO A 132 -13.83 11.14 -5.94
C PRO A 132 -13.24 12.32 -6.71
N GLU A 133 -13.68 13.55 -6.40
CA GLU A 133 -13.29 14.76 -7.16
C GLU A 133 -11.76 14.96 -7.26
N GLY A 134 -11.03 14.61 -6.21
CA GLY A 134 -9.56 14.70 -6.14
C GLY A 134 -8.80 13.42 -6.48
N SER A 135 -9.48 12.35 -6.92
CA SER A 135 -8.81 11.08 -7.25
C SER A 135 -8.00 11.19 -8.55
N LEU A 136 -6.83 10.54 -8.56
CA LEU A 136 -5.98 10.42 -9.75
C LEU A 136 -6.63 9.56 -10.85
N ALA A 137 -7.61 8.70 -10.51
CA ALA A 137 -8.32 7.88 -11.49
C ALA A 137 -9.03 8.73 -12.55
N ARG A 138 -9.40 9.98 -12.21
CA ARG A 138 -9.99 10.96 -13.16
C ARG A 138 -9.06 11.33 -14.32
N LEU A 139 -7.75 11.10 -14.17
CA LEU A 139 -6.74 11.42 -15.19
C LEU A 139 -6.51 10.27 -16.16
N LEU A 140 -6.94 9.05 -15.85
CA LEU A 140 -6.73 7.85 -16.68
C LEU A 140 -7.20 8.04 -18.15
N PRO A 141 -8.37 8.65 -18.43
CA PRO A 141 -8.81 8.87 -19.81
C PRO A 141 -7.96 9.88 -20.59
N TYR A 142 -7.16 10.69 -19.91
CA TYR A 142 -6.45 11.84 -20.49
C TYR A 142 -4.93 11.64 -20.52
N LEU A 143 -4.41 10.45 -20.20
CA LEU A 143 -2.96 10.21 -20.10
C LEU A 143 -2.18 10.43 -21.39
N GLN A 144 -2.85 10.38 -22.54
CA GLN A 144 -2.26 10.63 -23.86
C GLN A 144 -2.55 12.05 -24.38
N GLU A 145 -3.38 12.81 -23.68
CA GLU A 145 -3.71 14.19 -24.05
C GLU A 145 -2.64 15.13 -23.51
N GLU A 146 -2.24 16.13 -24.31
CA GLU A 146 -1.31 17.17 -23.87
C GLU A 146 -1.93 18.06 -22.79
N ASP A 147 -3.21 18.39 -22.95
CA ASP A 147 -3.95 19.29 -22.07
C ASP A 147 -5.06 18.57 -21.29
N LEU A 148 -5.16 18.89 -20.01
CA LEU A 148 -6.31 18.48 -19.21
C LEU A 148 -7.55 19.33 -19.51
N PRO A 149 -8.77 18.76 -19.50
CA PRO A 149 -10.00 19.53 -19.52
C PRO A 149 -10.08 20.56 -18.39
N ALA A 150 -10.63 21.74 -18.67
CA ALA A 150 -10.74 22.85 -17.72
C ALA A 150 -11.33 22.47 -16.33
N PRO A 151 -12.32 21.56 -16.20
CA PRO A 151 -12.80 21.12 -14.89
C PRO A 151 -11.73 20.42 -14.04
N LEU A 152 -10.83 19.66 -14.66
CA LEU A 152 -9.76 18.93 -13.95
C LEU A 152 -8.58 19.84 -13.60
N GLN A 153 -8.38 20.93 -14.35
CA GLN A 153 -7.35 21.93 -14.02
C GLN A 153 -7.62 22.68 -12.70
N LYS A 154 -8.88 22.70 -12.23
CA LYS A 154 -9.27 23.41 -11.00
C LYS A 154 -8.75 22.76 -9.73
N ALA A 155 -8.51 21.45 -9.72
CA ALA A 155 -7.92 20.77 -8.58
C ALA A 155 -6.41 20.92 -8.63
N ALA A 156 -5.83 21.60 -7.64
CA ALA A 156 -4.45 22.08 -7.65
C ALA A 156 -3.39 20.98 -7.93
N HIS A 157 -3.64 19.74 -7.51
CA HIS A 157 -2.70 18.63 -7.71
C HIS A 157 -2.86 17.91 -9.05
N LEU A 158 -4.02 18.02 -9.72
CA LEU A 158 -4.31 17.22 -10.92
C LEU A 158 -3.43 17.57 -12.14
N PRO A 159 -3.14 18.85 -12.48
CA PRO A 159 -2.22 19.17 -13.58
C PRO A 159 -0.83 18.58 -13.41
N ARG A 160 -0.26 18.73 -12.21
CA ARG A 160 1.05 18.14 -11.89
C ARG A 160 1.00 16.61 -11.93
N SER A 161 -0.08 16.02 -11.42
CA SER A 161 -0.25 14.56 -11.41
C SER A 161 -0.41 14.00 -12.82
N HIS A 162 -1.11 14.70 -13.72
CA HIS A 162 -1.28 14.29 -15.11
C HIS A 162 0.05 14.25 -15.86
N ALA A 163 0.87 15.31 -15.75
CA ALA A 163 2.20 15.33 -16.34
C ALA A 163 3.08 14.16 -15.84
N LEU A 164 3.02 13.86 -14.54
CA LEU A 164 3.78 12.75 -13.95
C LEU A 164 3.23 11.37 -14.36
N MET A 165 1.90 11.20 -14.41
CA MET A 165 1.30 9.95 -14.88
C MET A 165 1.58 9.70 -16.37
N GLY A 166 1.61 10.76 -17.20
CA GLY A 166 2.06 10.67 -18.60
C GLY A 166 3.52 10.21 -18.69
N GLY A 167 4.42 10.82 -17.90
CA GLY A 167 5.82 10.40 -17.82
C GLY A 167 6.02 8.97 -17.30
N LEU A 168 5.13 8.50 -16.41
CA LEU A 168 5.12 7.12 -15.93
C LEU A 168 4.73 6.16 -17.06
N ALA A 169 3.66 6.46 -17.79
CA ALA A 169 3.19 5.66 -18.91
C ALA A 169 4.26 5.57 -20.02
N GLU A 170 4.89 6.68 -20.37
CA GLU A 170 5.99 6.72 -21.35
C GLU A 170 7.21 5.89 -20.87
N SER A 171 7.58 6.03 -19.60
CA SER A 171 8.71 5.29 -19.01
C SER A 171 8.44 3.78 -18.96
N LEU A 172 7.20 3.37 -18.69
CA LEU A 172 6.77 1.97 -18.75
C LEU A 172 6.85 1.43 -20.19
N ALA A 173 6.28 2.16 -21.16
CA ALA A 173 6.29 1.79 -22.57
C ALA A 173 7.71 1.60 -23.11
N ARG A 174 8.65 2.45 -22.69
CA ARG A 174 10.07 2.39 -23.09
C ARG A 174 10.95 1.49 -22.21
N ARG A 175 10.39 0.84 -21.18
CA ARG A 175 11.15 0.08 -20.17
C ARG A 175 12.30 0.90 -19.53
N ASN A 176 12.11 2.22 -19.42
CA ASN A 176 13.12 3.14 -18.90
C ASN A 176 13.12 3.12 -17.35
N ARG A 177 13.91 2.21 -16.76
CA ARG A 177 13.98 2.04 -15.29
C ARG A 177 14.41 3.30 -14.53
N ARG A 178 15.29 4.11 -15.12
CA ARG A 178 15.73 5.38 -14.50
C ARG A 178 14.60 6.42 -14.53
N GLY A 179 13.89 6.52 -15.66
CA GLY A 179 12.70 7.36 -15.79
C GLY A 179 11.61 6.97 -14.81
N LEU A 180 11.33 5.66 -14.69
CA LEU A 180 10.40 5.12 -13.70
C LEU A 180 10.75 5.61 -12.29
N LYS A 181 12.00 5.42 -11.85
CA LYS A 181 12.44 5.83 -10.51
C LYS A 181 12.19 7.33 -10.26
N VAL A 182 12.58 8.19 -11.19
CA VAL A 182 12.45 9.66 -11.05
C VAL A 182 10.98 10.07 -10.97
N VAL A 183 10.15 9.55 -11.88
CA VAL A 183 8.73 9.90 -11.94
C VAL A 183 7.99 9.38 -10.71
N THR A 184 8.22 8.13 -10.29
CA THR A 184 7.55 7.57 -9.11
C THR A 184 7.90 8.32 -7.83
N SER A 185 9.17 8.72 -7.65
CA SER A 185 9.57 9.55 -6.50
C SER A 185 8.87 10.91 -6.50
N SER A 186 8.63 11.47 -7.68
CA SER A 186 7.95 12.77 -7.84
C SER A 186 6.43 12.70 -7.65
N MET A 187 5.86 11.49 -7.65
CA MET A 187 4.44 11.23 -7.40
C MET A 187 4.12 11.06 -5.90
N ALA A 188 5.13 10.93 -5.05
CA ALA A 188 4.93 10.87 -3.60
C ALA A 188 4.20 12.14 -3.10
N GLY A 189 3.12 11.96 -2.35
CA GLY A 189 2.30 13.06 -1.84
C GLY A 189 1.35 13.70 -2.85
N LEU A 190 1.21 13.16 -4.06
CA LEU A 190 0.21 13.61 -5.03
C LEU A 190 -1.08 12.83 -4.88
N GLY A 191 -1.87 13.21 -3.87
CA GLY A 191 -3.19 12.67 -3.58
C GLY A 191 -3.67 13.17 -2.21
N PRO A 192 -4.97 13.06 -1.89
CA PRO A 192 -5.48 13.46 -0.58
C PRO A 192 -5.03 12.54 0.59
N GLY A 193 -4.20 11.51 0.33
CA GLY A 193 -3.74 10.53 1.31
C GLY A 193 -2.20 10.36 1.35
N LEU A 194 -1.72 9.72 2.41
CA LEU A 194 -0.29 9.43 2.69
C LEU A 194 0.33 8.40 1.72
N THR A 195 -0.48 7.72 0.93
CA THR A 195 -0.12 6.91 -0.24
C THR A 195 -0.96 7.39 -1.43
N PRO A 196 -0.50 7.29 -2.69
CA PRO A 196 -1.28 7.76 -3.84
C PRO A 196 -2.61 7.00 -3.87
N ALA A 197 -3.66 7.67 -3.42
CA ALA A 197 -5.01 7.16 -3.42
C ALA A 197 -5.50 7.13 -4.87
N CYS A 198 -5.69 5.92 -5.39
CA CYS A 198 -6.50 5.70 -6.58
C CYS A 198 -7.96 6.00 -6.25
#